data_AF-A0AAU4IFX5-F1
#
_entry.id   AF-A0AAU4IFX5-F1
#
_cell.length_a   1.000
_cell.length_b   1.000
_cell.length_c   1.000
_cell.angle_alpha   90.00
_cell.angle_beta   90.00
_cell.angle_gamma   90.00
#
_symmetry.space_group_name_H-M   'P 1'
#
loop_
_entity.id
_entity.type
_entity.pdbx_description
1 polymer ?
#
loop_
_entity_poly.entity_id
_entity_poly.type
_entity_poly.pdbx_seq_one_letter_code
_entity_poly.pdbx_strand_id
1 'polypeptide(L)' 'MKRPQLVWLAVPFVLFVGALPLANRVEPALGGVPFLLLWFIGATLLTPLAVWLTWRGDHR' A
#
# COMPACT_ATOMS: atom_id res chain seq x y z
N MET A 1 -5.82 -23.37 9.57
CA MET A 1 -5.39 -22.87 8.24
C MET A 1 -4.03 -22.17 8.39
N LYS A 2 -2.98 -22.64 7.71
CA LYS A 2 -1.68 -21.94 7.67
C LYS A 2 -1.42 -21.44 6.24
N ARG A 3 -2.02 -20.30 5.87
CA ARG A 3 -1.76 -19.58 4.61
C ARG A 3 -1.07 -18.24 4.92
N PRO A 4 0.21 -18.25 5.34
CA PRO A 4 0.92 -17.04 5.74
C PRO A 4 0.95 -15.97 4.64
N GLN A 5 0.92 -16.37 3.37
CA GLN A 5 0.88 -15.49 2.20
C GLN A 5 -0.35 -14.56 2.15
N LEU A 6 -1.44 -14.87 2.86
CA LEU A 6 -2.60 -13.96 2.94
C LEU A 6 -2.26 -12.64 3.66
N VAL A 7 -1.15 -12.56 4.41
CA VAL A 7 -0.69 -11.33 5.04
C VAL A 7 -0.46 -10.21 4.01
N TRP A 8 -0.08 -10.56 2.77
CA TRP A 8 0.09 -9.59 1.70
C TRP A 8 -1.22 -8.87 1.35
N LEU A 9 -2.38 -9.48 1.56
CA LEU A 9 -3.68 -8.82 1.33
C LEU A 9 -3.98 -7.73 2.36
N ALA A 10 -3.25 -7.66 3.48
CA ALA A 10 -3.36 -6.54 4.42
C ALA A 10 -2.64 -5.27 3.91
N VAL A 11 -1.72 -5.40 2.96
CA VAL A 11 -0.95 -4.27 2.40
C VAL A 11 -1.82 -3.12 1.90
N PRO A 12 -2.84 -3.32 1.03
CA PRO A 12 -3.70 -2.21 0.60
C PRO A 12 -4.36 -1.51 1.80
N PHE A 13 -4.84 -2.26 2.80
CA PHE A 13 -5.47 -1.67 3.99
C PHE A 13 -4.50 -0.80 4.78
N VAL A 14 -3.28 -1.29 5.01
CA VAL A 14 -2.22 -0.54 5.68
C VAL A 14 -1.82 0.70 4.89
N LEU A 15 -1.74 0.61 3.56
CA LEU A 15 -1.41 1.75 2.71
C LEU A 15 -2.50 2.84 2.76
N PHE A 16 -3.78 2.47 2.70
CA PHE A 16 -4.86 3.46 2.75
C PHE A 16 -5.05 4.07 4.14
N VAL A 17 -5.00 3.27 5.21
CA VAL A 17 -5.15 3.78 6.59
C VAL A 17 -3.90 4.50 7.07
N GLY A 18 -2.71 4.01 6.71
CA GLY A 18 -1.42 4.59 7.06
C GLY A 18 -1.16 5.96 6.45
N ALA A 19 -1.93 6.35 5.42
CA ALA A 19 -1.91 7.71 4.88
C ALA A 19 -2.47 8.74 5.87
N LEU A 20 -3.48 8.35 6.68
CA LEU A 20 -4.26 9.30 7.50
C LEU A 20 -3.41 10.07 8.51
N PRO A 21 -2.47 9.45 9.26
CA PRO A 21 -1.60 10.18 10.18
C PRO A 21 -0.63 11.14 9.46
N LEU A 22 -0.32 10.90 8.18
CA LEU A 22 0.69 11.64 7.43
C LEU A 22 0.08 12.75 6.56
N ALA A 23 -1.19 12.59 6.16
CA ALA A 23 -1.92 13.46 5.25
C ALA A 23 -1.85 14.95 5.59
N ASN A 24 -1.84 15.29 6.88
CA ASN A 24 -1.83 16.67 7.38
C ASN A 24 -0.55 17.02 8.15
N ARG A 25 0.47 16.15 8.14
CA ARG A 25 1.71 16.32 8.92
C ARG A 25 2.95 16.46 8.05
N VAL A 26 2.99 15.76 6.92
CA VAL A 26 3.96 16.05 5.87
C VAL A 26 3.50 17.35 5.23
N GLU A 27 4.40 18.32 5.03
CA GLU A 27 4.08 19.52 4.23
C GLU A 27 3.27 19.05 3.01
N PRO A 28 2.10 19.66 2.75
CA PRO A 28 1.08 19.05 1.91
C PRO A 28 1.58 18.75 0.48
N ALA A 29 2.75 19.25 0.11
CA ALA A 29 3.50 18.90 -1.08
C ALA A 29 4.93 18.40 -0.78
N LEU A 30 5.29 17.24 -1.33
CA LEU A 30 6.69 16.80 -1.47
C LEU A 30 7.19 17.28 -2.84
N GLY A 31 8.18 18.17 -2.88
CA GLY A 31 8.74 18.68 -4.14
C GLY A 31 7.73 19.39 -5.04
N GLY A 32 6.68 20.00 -4.45
CA GLY A 32 5.59 20.66 -5.19
C GLY A 32 4.43 19.75 -5.59
N VAL A 33 4.52 18.44 -5.37
CA VAL A 33 3.44 17.49 -5.66
C VAL A 33 2.69 17.11 -4.38
N PRO A 34 1.33 17.12 -4.37
CA PRO A 34 0.56 16.77 -3.18
C PRO A 34 0.94 15.39 -2.63
N PHE A 35 1.24 15.32 -1.33
CA PHE A 35 1.65 14.07 -0.65
C PHE A 35 0.66 12.93 -0.91
N LEU A 36 -0.65 13.19 -0.74
CA LEU A 36 -1.70 12.19 -0.94
C LEU A 36 -1.74 11.67 -2.39
N LEU A 37 -1.46 12.53 -3.38
CA LEU A 37 -1.41 12.10 -4.77
C LEU A 37 -0.27 11.11 -5.00
N LEU A 38 0.94 11.47 -4.57
CA LEU A 38 2.10 10.57 -4.65
C LEU A 38 1.86 9.26 -3.90
N TRP A 39 1.27 9.36 -2.71
CA TRP A 39 0.95 8.21 -1.88
C TRP A 39 -0.04 7.27 -2.57
N PHE A 40 -1.12 7.78 -3.15
CA PHE A 40 -2.10 6.95 -3.84
C PHE A 40 -1.56 6.32 -5.14
N ILE A 41 -0.67 7.00 -5.86
CA ILE A 41 0.04 6.40 -7.00
C ILE A 41 0.87 5.20 -6.51
N GLY A 42 1.66 5.40 -5.45
CA GLY A 42 2.43 4.32 -4.83
C GLY A 42 1.55 3.17 -4.36
N ALA A 43 0.44 3.48 -3.67
CA ALA A 43 -0.50 2.48 -3.19
C ALA A 43 -1.16 1.68 -4.32
N THR A 44 -1.51 2.36 -5.42
CA THR A 44 -2.08 1.74 -6.61
C THR A 44 -1.10 0.77 -7.27
N LEU A 45 0.19 1.10 -7.33
CA LEU A 45 1.22 0.23 -7.91
C LEU A 45 1.60 -0.94 -6.99
N LEU A 46 1.62 -0.71 -5.67
CA LEU A 46 1.97 -1.74 -4.68
C LEU A 46 0.85 -2.76 -4.43
N THR A 47 -0.41 -2.37 -4.63
CA THR A 47 -1.57 -3.27 -4.45
C THR A 47 -1.52 -4.51 -5.37
N PRO A 48 -1.38 -4.39 -6.70
CA PRO A 48 -1.29 -5.56 -7.57
C PRO A 48 -0.03 -6.40 -7.28
N LEU A 49 1.07 -5.79 -6.84
CA LEU A 49 2.26 -6.52 -6.39
C LEU A 49 1.95 -7.40 -5.17
N ALA A 50 1.22 -6.88 -4.19
CA ALA A 50 0.81 -7.64 -3.00
C ALA A 50 -0.16 -8.78 -3.35
N VAL A 51 -1.10 -8.54 -4.27
CA VAL A 51 -1.98 -9.59 -4.82
C VAL A 51 -1.16 -10.66 -5.54
N TRP A 52 -0.21 -10.27 -6.37
CA TRP A 52 0.68 -11.21 -7.06
C TRP A 52 1.54 -12.03 -6.10
N LEU A 53 2.06 -11.44 -5.02
CA LEU A 53 2.80 -12.16 -3.99
C LEU A 53 1.93 -13.18 -3.24
N THR A 54 0.66 -12.83 -2.99
CA THR A 54 -0.33 -13.77 -2.45
C THR A 54 -0.52 -14.96 -3.39
N TRP A 55 -0.82 -14.68 -4.66
CA TRP A 55 -1.00 -15.69 -5.70
C TRP A 55 0.23 -16.58 -5.86
N ARG A 56 1.42 -15.99 -5.95
CA ARG A 56 2.70 -16.71 -6.06
C ARG A 56 2.96 -17.60 -4.86
N GLY A 57 2.59 -17.17 -3.66
CA GLY A 57 2.72 -17.95 -2.43
C GLY A 57 1.72 -19.11 -2.33
N ASP A 58 0.55 -19.00 -2.97
CA ASP A 58 -0.39 -20.12 -3.10
C ASP A 58 0.04 -21.16 -4.16
N HIS A 59 0.89 -20.76 -5.12
CA HIS A 59 1.39 -21.61 -6.21
C HIS A 59 2.78 -22.22 -5.95
N ARG A 60 3.32 -22.03 -4.74
CA ARG A 60 4.55 -22.66 -4.26
C ARG A 60 4.24 -23.78 -3.30
#